data_AF-A0A7W7KIV4-F1
#
_entry.id   AF-A0A7W7KIV4-F1
#
_cell.length_a   1.000
_cell.length_b   1.000
_cell.length_c   1.000
_cell.angle_alpha   90.00
_cell.angle_beta   90.00
_cell.angle_gamma   90.00
#
_symmetry.space_group_name_H-M   'P 1'
#
loop_
_entity.id
_entity.type
_entity.pdbx_description
1 polymer ?
#
loop_
_entity_poly.entity_id
_entity_poly.type
_entity_poly.pdbx_seq_one_letter_code
_entity_poly.pdbx_strand_id
1 'polypeptide(L)'
;MNLADSITAELQAWLATGGELSAWTPSLTGVYPGRTTKTRNINIESIIRSAKMNTSLFSAKGNERVQEEASSAHLSRFQAEVKRIVLASRKNVSDRFNRPFALYGKQSKATISYVGTNLAINLGTLDPSHNATYQCATAQRKITQLLRLRDIVIGHSHDELLLGIFVPTRELTPAQEGQLDAYTTELEFAAKNSHVGFEVVYGSEGISESAMPFAKRILADA
;
A
#
# COMPACT_ATOMS: atom_id res chain seq x y z
N MET A 1 -1.47 -37.03 0.26
CA MET A 1 -0.22 -36.56 -0.37
C MET A 1 -0.55 -35.20 -0.95
N ASN A 2 -0.04 -34.10 -0.37
CA ASN A 2 -0.45 -32.76 -0.78
C ASN A 2 0.32 -32.33 -2.03
N LEU A 3 -0.34 -31.56 -2.91
CA LEU A 3 0.27 -30.98 -4.11
C LEU A 3 1.57 -30.23 -3.79
N ALA A 4 1.57 -29.49 -2.68
CA ALA A 4 2.73 -28.75 -2.20
C ALA A 4 3.93 -29.66 -1.86
N ASP A 5 3.68 -30.81 -1.24
CA ASP A 5 4.73 -31.77 -0.88
C ASP A 5 5.37 -32.37 -2.15
N SER A 6 4.54 -32.63 -3.17
CA SER A 6 4.98 -33.21 -4.44
C SER A 6 5.85 -32.22 -5.24
N ILE A 7 5.41 -30.97 -5.34
CA ILE A 7 6.18 -29.90 -5.99
C ILE A 7 7.49 -29.60 -5.25
N THR A 8 7.44 -29.60 -3.91
CA THR A 8 8.63 -29.37 -3.09
C THR A 8 9.66 -30.49 -3.29
N ALA A 9 9.21 -31.74 -3.30
CA ALA A 9 10.08 -32.89 -3.54
C ALA A 9 10.71 -32.85 -4.94
N GLU A 10 9.92 -32.49 -5.96
CA GLU A 10 10.40 -32.32 -7.34
C GLU A 10 11.46 -31.22 -7.47
N LEU A 11 11.20 -30.05 -6.86
CA LEU A 11 12.16 -28.94 -6.84
C LEU A 11 13.45 -29.33 -6.10
N GLN A 12 13.34 -30.02 -4.97
CA GLN A 12 14.50 -30.50 -4.22
C GLN A 12 15.33 -31.49 -5.05
N ALA A 13 14.69 -32.40 -5.77
CA ALA A 13 15.37 -33.35 -6.66
C ALA A 13 16.11 -32.62 -7.79
N TRP A 14 15.50 -31.60 -8.41
CA TRP A 14 16.15 -30.78 -9.45
C TRP A 14 17.35 -29.99 -8.92
N LEU A 15 17.23 -29.38 -7.75
CA LEU A 15 18.34 -28.65 -7.14
C LEU A 15 19.49 -29.59 -6.77
N ALA A 16 19.19 -30.85 -6.40
CA ALA A 16 20.20 -31.86 -6.11
C ALA A 16 21.00 -32.29 -7.35
N THR A 17 20.49 -32.14 -8.58
CA THR A 17 21.25 -32.39 -9.81
C THR A 17 22.15 -31.22 -10.23
N GLY A 18 22.23 -30.16 -9.42
CA GLY A 18 22.96 -28.93 -9.76
C GLY A 18 22.24 -28.04 -10.76
N GLY A 19 20.95 -28.28 -11.00
CA GLY A 19 20.13 -27.47 -11.90
C GLY A 19 19.93 -26.06 -11.35
N GLU A 20 19.93 -25.06 -12.24
CA GLU A 20 19.62 -23.68 -11.84
C GLU A 20 18.14 -23.52 -11.49
N LEU A 21 17.84 -22.75 -10.44
CA LEU A 21 16.46 -22.47 -10.02
C LEU A 21 15.66 -21.73 -11.09
N SER A 22 16.31 -20.87 -11.89
CA SER A 22 15.72 -20.14 -13.01
C SER A 22 15.30 -21.03 -14.18
N ALA A 23 15.93 -22.20 -14.32
CA ALA A 23 15.66 -23.15 -15.39
C ALA A 23 14.68 -24.26 -14.96
N TRP A 24 14.27 -24.28 -13.69
CA TRP A 24 13.34 -25.28 -13.19
C TRP A 24 11.93 -25.04 -13.71
N THR A 25 11.30 -26.10 -14.22
CA THR A 25 9.90 -26.12 -14.64
C THR A 25 9.18 -27.30 -13.97
N PRO A 26 8.02 -27.07 -13.32
CA PRO A 26 7.26 -28.14 -12.69
C PRO A 26 6.66 -29.08 -13.73
N SER A 27 6.65 -30.39 -13.43
CA SER A 27 6.05 -31.44 -14.25
C SER A 27 4.50 -31.41 -14.24
N LEU A 28 3.92 -30.77 -13.22
CA LEU A 28 2.47 -30.69 -13.03
C LEU A 28 1.84 -29.57 -13.87
N THR A 29 0.87 -29.94 -14.70
CA THR A 29 0.09 -29.00 -15.52
C THR A 29 -0.69 -28.03 -14.64
N GLY A 30 -0.60 -26.73 -14.95
CA GLY A 30 -1.29 -25.66 -14.20
C GLY A 30 -0.49 -25.09 -13.02
N VAL A 31 0.69 -25.64 -12.71
CA VAL A 31 1.65 -25.04 -11.78
C VAL A 31 2.68 -24.25 -12.60
N TYR A 32 2.92 -23.00 -12.20
CA TYR A 32 3.86 -22.12 -12.91
C TYR A 32 4.87 -21.55 -11.91
N PRO A 33 6.17 -21.55 -12.25
CA PRO A 33 7.17 -20.92 -11.40
C PRO A 33 6.94 -19.40 -11.37
N GLY A 34 6.99 -18.82 -10.17
CA GLY A 34 6.93 -17.38 -9.97
C GLY A 34 8.26 -16.68 -10.31
N ARG A 35 8.30 -15.37 -10.12
CA ARG A 35 9.53 -14.58 -10.30
C ARG A 35 10.60 -15.02 -9.29
N THR A 36 11.82 -15.30 -9.76
CA THR A 36 12.97 -15.54 -8.88
C THR A 36 13.45 -14.22 -8.27
N THR A 37 13.44 -14.13 -6.94
CA THR A 37 13.94 -12.97 -6.20
C THR A 37 15.19 -13.36 -5.44
N LYS A 38 16.33 -12.74 -5.77
CA LYS A 38 17.56 -12.88 -4.98
C LYS A 38 17.41 -12.06 -3.70
N THR A 39 17.57 -12.71 -2.55
CA THR A 39 17.54 -12.05 -1.24
C THR A 39 18.87 -12.26 -0.54
N ARG A 40 19.37 -11.24 0.16
CA ARG A 40 20.58 -11.34 1.00
C ARG A 40 20.13 -11.39 2.44
N ASN A 41 20.19 -12.57 3.04
CA ASN A 41 19.78 -12.80 4.43
C ASN A 41 20.97 -13.28 5.26
N ILE A 42 21.05 -12.82 6.51
CA ILE A 42 22.17 -13.09 7.43
C ILE A 42 21.86 -14.19 8.46
N ASN A 43 20.61 -14.66 8.54
CA ASN A 43 20.19 -15.74 9.43
C ASN A 43 18.99 -16.52 8.86
N ILE A 44 18.79 -17.74 9.36
CA ILE A 44 17.78 -18.70 8.87
C ILE A 44 16.35 -18.17 9.06
N GLU A 45 16.07 -17.49 10.17
CA GLU A 45 14.75 -16.91 10.45
C GLU A 45 14.35 -15.84 9.42
N SER A 46 15.30 -15.00 9.00
CA SER A 46 15.09 -14.00 7.95
C SER A 46 14.87 -14.64 6.59
N ILE A 47 15.52 -15.78 6.32
CA ILE A 47 15.29 -16.58 5.10
C ILE A 47 13.86 -17.11 5.09
N ILE A 48 13.40 -17.72 6.20
CA ILE A 48 12.05 -18.27 6.31
C ILE A 48 10.99 -17.18 6.17
N ARG A 49 11.20 -16.02 6.82
CA ARG A 49 10.29 -14.87 6.71
C ARG A 49 10.23 -14.33 5.28
N SER A 50 11.39 -14.15 4.65
CA SER A 50 11.48 -13.70 3.25
C SER A 50 10.82 -14.69 2.30
N ALA A 51 11.02 -15.98 2.51
CA ALA A 51 10.37 -17.03 1.72
C ALA A 51 8.85 -16.92 1.86
N LYS A 52 8.30 -16.89 3.09
CA LYS A 52 6.86 -16.76 3.34
C LYS A 52 6.23 -15.52 2.70
N MET A 53 6.91 -14.38 2.73
CA MET A 53 6.41 -13.14 2.12
C MET A 53 6.42 -13.18 0.58
N ASN A 54 7.35 -13.92 -0.03
CA ASN A 54 7.51 -14.00 -1.48
C ASN A 54 6.85 -15.23 -2.10
N THR A 55 6.50 -16.25 -1.32
CA THR A 55 5.73 -17.41 -1.77
C THR A 55 4.26 -17.07 -1.81
N SER A 56 3.74 -16.84 -3.01
CA SER A 56 2.32 -16.62 -3.25
C SER A 56 1.62 -17.97 -3.43
N LEU A 57 0.85 -18.43 -2.43
CA LEU A 57 -0.09 -19.55 -2.56
C LEU A 57 -1.39 -19.06 -3.24
N PHE A 58 -1.30 -18.62 -4.49
CA PHE A 58 -2.48 -18.35 -5.29
C PHE A 58 -2.36 -19.04 -6.64
N SER A 59 -3.07 -20.17 -6.77
CA SER A 59 -3.59 -20.68 -8.04
C SER A 59 -4.06 -19.49 -8.87
N ALA A 60 -3.62 -19.39 -10.13
CA ALA A 60 -3.92 -18.32 -11.06
C ALA A 60 -5.28 -17.67 -10.74
N LYS A 61 -5.27 -16.52 -10.05
CA LYS A 61 -6.48 -15.77 -9.74
C LYS A 61 -7.00 -15.26 -11.08
N GLY A 62 -7.93 -16.00 -11.68
CA GLY A 62 -8.83 -15.42 -12.65
C GLY A 62 -9.46 -14.20 -12.01
N ASN A 63 -9.38 -13.05 -12.71
CA ASN A 63 -9.92 -11.74 -12.35
C ASN A 63 -10.93 -11.78 -11.20
N GLU A 64 -10.43 -11.81 -9.97
CA GLU A 64 -11.27 -11.48 -8.82
C GLU A 64 -11.54 -10.00 -8.97
N ARG A 65 -12.81 -9.67 -9.20
CA ARG A 65 -13.33 -8.32 -9.02
C ARG A 65 -12.70 -7.76 -7.75
N VAL A 66 -12.05 -6.60 -7.90
CA VAL A 66 -11.53 -5.77 -6.82
C VAL A 66 -12.58 -5.70 -5.72
N GLN A 67 -12.42 -6.54 -4.69
CA GLN A 67 -13.27 -6.52 -3.51
C GLN A 67 -12.65 -5.48 -2.57
N GLU A 68 -12.81 -4.20 -2.93
CA GLU A 68 -12.60 -3.06 -2.05
C GLU A 68 -13.74 -3.01 -1.03
N GLU A 69 -13.78 -3.88 0.00
CA GLU A 69 -14.97 -3.80 0.89
C GLU A 69 -14.84 -4.17 2.37
N ALA A 70 -13.63 -4.26 2.95
CA ALA A 70 -13.52 -4.38 4.42
C ALA A 70 -12.58 -3.37 5.10
N SER A 71 -11.56 -2.86 4.40
CA SER A 71 -10.66 -1.83 4.92
C SER A 71 -11.22 -0.39 4.77
N SER A 72 -12.38 -0.20 4.13
CA SER A 72 -12.81 1.11 3.62
C SER A 72 -13.62 1.97 4.59
N ALA A 73 -14.25 1.42 5.64
CA ALA A 73 -15.16 2.21 6.47
C ALA A 73 -14.45 3.28 7.31
N HIS A 74 -13.33 2.92 7.96
CA HIS A 74 -12.53 3.86 8.75
C HIS A 74 -11.84 4.90 7.87
N LEU A 75 -11.24 4.47 6.75
CA LEU A 75 -10.63 5.38 5.79
C LEU A 75 -11.66 6.35 5.18
N SER A 76 -12.84 5.84 4.79
CA SER A 76 -13.91 6.67 4.22
C SER A 76 -14.41 7.71 5.21
N ARG A 77 -14.60 7.33 6.49
CA ARG A 77 -14.98 8.27 7.55
C ARG A 77 -13.90 9.34 7.76
N PHE A 78 -12.63 8.93 7.78
CA PHE A 78 -11.51 9.85 7.94
C PHE A 78 -11.40 10.83 6.77
N GLN A 79 -11.49 10.35 5.54
CA GLN A 79 -11.49 11.19 4.33
C GLN A 79 -12.69 12.13 4.29
N ALA A 80 -13.89 11.66 4.69
CA ALA A 80 -15.08 12.49 4.78
C ALA A 80 -14.89 13.61 5.82
N GLU A 81 -14.23 13.32 6.94
CA GLU A 81 -13.96 14.29 7.99
C GLU A 81 -12.95 15.37 7.55
N VAL A 82 -11.85 14.96 6.90
CA VAL A 82 -10.90 15.91 6.27
C VAL A 82 -11.64 16.81 5.28
N LYS A 83 -12.45 16.21 4.39
CA LYS A 83 -13.23 16.96 3.40
C LYS A 83 -14.22 17.92 4.08
N ARG A 84 -14.94 17.48 5.11
CA ARG A 84 -15.90 18.30 5.87
C ARG A 84 -15.23 19.57 6.41
N ILE A 85 -14.05 19.43 6.99
CA ILE A 85 -13.36 20.55 7.65
C ILE A 85 -12.81 21.52 6.62
N VAL A 86 -12.22 21.02 5.53
CA VAL A 86 -11.77 21.86 4.42
C VAL A 86 -12.94 22.63 3.79
N LEU A 87 -14.07 21.95 3.54
CA LEU A 87 -15.24 22.58 2.91
C LEU A 87 -15.96 23.58 3.81
N ALA A 88 -15.83 23.45 5.13
CA ALA A 88 -16.32 24.46 6.06
C ALA A 88 -15.61 25.80 5.86
N SER A 89 -14.31 25.79 5.50
CA SER A 89 -13.52 26.99 5.24
C SER A 89 -13.52 27.42 3.77
N ARG A 90 -13.49 26.47 2.81
CA ARG A 90 -13.44 26.73 1.36
C ARG A 90 -14.39 25.82 0.60
N LYS A 91 -15.56 26.33 0.19
CA LYS A 91 -16.60 25.50 -0.46
C LYS A 91 -16.26 25.06 -1.90
N ASN A 92 -15.40 25.82 -2.57
CA ASN A 92 -15.05 25.72 -3.99
C ASN A 92 -13.94 24.70 -4.30
N VAL A 93 -13.48 23.91 -3.33
CA VAL A 93 -12.46 22.85 -3.54
C VAL A 93 -13.03 21.43 -3.46
N SER A 94 -14.36 21.27 -3.44
CA SER A 94 -15.01 19.95 -3.28
C SER A 94 -14.72 18.97 -4.41
N ASP A 95 -14.54 19.49 -5.62
CA ASP A 95 -14.21 18.77 -6.84
C ASP A 95 -12.76 18.24 -6.85
N ARG A 96 -11.89 18.79 -5.98
CA ARG A 96 -10.49 18.37 -5.82
C ARG A 96 -10.31 17.10 -4.98
N PHE A 97 -11.35 16.65 -4.29
CA PHE A 97 -11.32 15.45 -3.44
C PHE A 97 -11.71 14.18 -4.19
N ASN A 98 -11.07 13.06 -3.85
CA ASN A 98 -11.37 11.71 -4.34
C ASN A 98 -11.49 11.65 -5.87
N ARG A 99 -10.59 12.34 -6.57
CA ARG A 99 -10.60 12.40 -8.04
C ARG A 99 -10.00 11.12 -8.64
N PRO A 100 -10.68 10.51 -9.62
CA PRO A 100 -10.13 9.37 -10.34
C PRO A 100 -9.21 9.83 -11.48
N PHE A 101 -8.00 9.30 -11.54
CA PHE A 101 -7.00 9.57 -12.58
C PHE A 101 -6.59 8.30 -13.31
N ALA A 102 -6.43 8.38 -14.63
CA ALA A 102 -5.98 7.28 -15.48
C ALA A 102 -4.44 7.18 -15.45
N LEU A 103 -3.89 6.68 -14.34
CA LEU A 103 -2.42 6.67 -14.11
C LEU A 103 -1.67 5.59 -14.92
N TYR A 104 -2.35 4.53 -15.33
CA TYR A 104 -1.76 3.34 -15.97
C TYR A 104 -2.40 3.04 -17.33
N GLY A 105 -2.89 4.08 -18.02
CA GLY A 105 -3.63 3.96 -19.28
C GLY A 105 -5.15 3.98 -19.10
N LYS A 106 -5.90 3.73 -20.19
CA LYS A 106 -7.35 4.01 -20.25
C LYS A 106 -8.24 3.08 -19.41
N GLN A 107 -7.74 1.90 -19.00
CA GLN A 107 -8.58 0.87 -18.39
C GLN A 107 -8.59 0.87 -16.84
N SER A 108 -7.59 1.48 -16.19
CA SER A 108 -7.52 1.52 -14.73
C SER A 108 -7.41 2.96 -14.24
N LYS A 109 -8.35 3.36 -13.38
CA LYS A 109 -8.35 4.66 -12.72
C LYS A 109 -7.93 4.46 -11.26
N ALA A 110 -6.96 5.24 -10.80
CA ALA A 110 -6.59 5.34 -9.41
C ALA A 110 -7.25 6.58 -8.80
N THR A 111 -7.82 6.44 -7.61
CA THR A 111 -8.43 7.56 -6.89
C THR A 111 -7.40 8.21 -5.97
N ILE A 112 -7.18 9.51 -6.15
CA ILE A 112 -6.31 10.31 -5.27
C ILE A 112 -7.19 11.11 -4.31
N SER A 113 -6.86 11.08 -3.02
CA SER A 113 -7.71 11.66 -1.97
C SER A 113 -7.89 13.17 -2.10
N TYR A 114 -6.83 13.90 -2.44
CA TYR A 114 -6.88 15.33 -2.73
C TYR A 114 -5.85 15.71 -3.79
N VAL A 115 -6.26 16.57 -4.73
CA VAL A 115 -5.37 17.14 -5.75
C VAL A 115 -5.69 18.63 -5.91
N GLY A 116 -4.83 19.48 -5.37
CA GLY A 116 -4.91 20.93 -5.46
C GLY A 116 -3.64 21.55 -6.06
N THR A 117 -3.49 22.86 -6.02
CA THR A 117 -2.61 23.58 -6.98
C THR A 117 -1.14 23.15 -6.89
N ASN A 118 -0.62 22.97 -5.68
CA ASN A 118 0.77 22.61 -5.38
C ASN A 118 0.87 21.36 -4.47
N LEU A 119 -0.27 20.76 -4.11
CA LEU A 119 -0.33 19.66 -3.15
C LEU A 119 -1.20 18.52 -3.68
N ALA A 120 -0.63 17.31 -3.66
CA ALA A 120 -1.39 16.08 -3.87
C ALA A 120 -1.25 15.14 -2.66
N ILE A 121 -2.39 14.72 -2.11
CA ILE A 121 -2.44 13.84 -0.95
C ILE A 121 -3.15 12.54 -1.33
N ASN A 122 -2.56 11.41 -0.95
CA ASN A 122 -3.22 10.12 -1.00
C ASN A 122 -3.28 9.53 0.41
N LEU A 123 -4.49 9.35 0.93
CA LEU A 123 -4.73 8.90 2.30
C LEU A 123 -4.94 7.38 2.33
N GLY A 124 -4.24 6.69 3.21
CA GLY A 124 -4.38 5.26 3.49
C GLY A 124 -4.73 5.01 4.95
N THR A 125 -5.05 3.75 5.25
CA THR A 125 -5.19 3.26 6.62
C THR A 125 -4.13 2.23 6.91
N LEU A 126 -3.71 2.15 8.17
CA LEU A 126 -2.89 1.07 8.68
C LEU A 126 -3.46 0.59 10.02
N ASP A 127 -4.07 -0.58 10.01
CA ASP A 127 -4.66 -1.25 11.17
C ASP A 127 -3.95 -2.60 11.37
N PRO A 128 -3.06 -2.73 12.38
CA PRO A 128 -2.36 -3.97 12.70
C PRO A 128 -3.29 -5.10 13.18
N SER A 129 -4.54 -4.79 13.50
CA SER A 129 -5.56 -5.81 13.80
C SER A 129 -6.21 -6.39 12.55
N HIS A 130 -6.12 -5.71 11.40
CA HIS A 130 -6.84 -6.10 10.17
C HIS A 130 -5.96 -6.01 8.94
N ASN A 131 -5.29 -7.12 8.60
CA ASN A 131 -4.60 -7.30 7.32
C ASN A 131 -3.58 -6.16 7.01
N ALA A 132 -2.79 -5.76 8.02
CA ALA A 132 -1.83 -4.66 7.89
C ALA A 132 -0.80 -4.87 6.77
N THR A 133 -0.42 -6.11 6.46
CA THR A 133 0.47 -6.39 5.31
C THR A 133 -0.15 -5.94 3.98
N TYR A 134 -1.44 -6.24 3.76
CA TYR A 134 -2.14 -5.78 2.56
C TYR A 134 -2.31 -4.25 2.55
N GLN A 135 -2.57 -3.66 3.72
CA GLN A 135 -2.72 -2.22 3.85
C GLN A 135 -1.39 -1.48 3.60
N CYS A 136 -0.26 -2.01 4.09
CA CYS A 136 1.08 -1.52 3.80
C CYS A 136 1.38 -1.59 2.30
N ALA A 137 1.13 -2.74 1.65
CA ALA A 137 1.29 -2.87 0.21
C ALA A 137 0.40 -1.90 -0.58
N THR A 138 -0.81 -1.63 -0.09
CA THR A 138 -1.72 -0.64 -0.67
C THR A 138 -1.19 0.78 -0.51
N ALA A 139 -0.62 1.12 0.65
CA ALA A 139 0.04 2.40 0.89
C ALA A 139 1.27 2.60 0.00
N GLN A 140 2.09 1.57 -0.22
CA GLN A 140 3.20 1.62 -1.20
C GLN A 140 2.70 1.86 -2.63
N ARG A 141 1.58 1.25 -3.02
CA ARG A 141 0.94 1.55 -4.31
C ARG A 141 0.49 3.01 -4.38
N LYS A 142 -0.02 3.58 -3.29
CA LYS A 142 -0.40 5.01 -3.22
C LYS A 142 0.79 5.95 -3.42
N ILE A 143 1.99 5.60 -2.93
CA ILE A 143 3.24 6.32 -3.24
C ILE A 143 3.49 6.30 -4.75
N THR A 144 3.39 5.12 -5.35
CA THR A 144 3.56 4.98 -6.81
C THR A 144 2.51 5.77 -7.59
N GLN A 145 1.27 5.80 -7.12
CA GLN A 145 0.20 6.60 -7.73
C GLN A 145 0.52 8.10 -7.67
N LEU A 146 1.02 8.60 -6.54
CA LEU A 146 1.46 10.00 -6.41
C LEU A 146 2.62 10.33 -7.36
N LEU A 147 3.59 9.42 -7.48
CA LEU A 147 4.69 9.60 -8.45
C LEU A 147 4.19 9.66 -9.89
N ARG A 148 3.23 8.80 -10.25
CA ARG A 148 2.62 8.80 -11.59
C ARG A 148 1.73 10.01 -11.83
N LEU A 149 1.13 10.55 -10.78
CA LEU A 149 0.34 11.76 -10.86
C LEU A 149 1.21 12.93 -11.35
N ARG A 150 2.45 13.03 -10.86
CA ARG A 150 3.45 14.02 -11.31
C ARG A 150 3.82 13.89 -12.79
N ASP A 151 3.79 12.67 -13.33
CA ASP A 151 4.11 12.41 -14.74
C ASP A 151 2.98 12.86 -15.70
N ILE A 152 1.76 13.12 -15.18
CA ILE A 152 0.61 13.52 -15.97
C ILE A 152 0.46 15.05 -15.88
N VAL A 153 0.33 15.72 -17.03
CA VAL A 153 0.11 17.17 -17.08
C VAL A 153 -1.33 17.48 -16.66
N ILE A 154 -1.55 17.59 -15.36
CA ILE A 154 -2.83 17.96 -14.74
C ILE A 154 -2.88 19.44 -14.32
N GLY A 155 -1.91 20.25 -14.77
CA GLY A 155 -1.84 21.68 -14.48
C GLY A 155 -1.21 22.01 -13.13
N HIS A 156 -0.51 21.06 -12.52
CA HIS A 156 0.25 21.27 -11.29
C HIS A 156 1.68 21.65 -11.63
N SER A 157 2.12 22.80 -11.12
CA SER A 157 3.40 23.38 -11.54
C SER A 157 4.58 22.97 -10.66
N HIS A 158 4.35 22.60 -9.39
CA HIS A 158 5.35 22.08 -8.44
C HIS A 158 4.64 21.26 -7.37
N ASP A 159 4.89 19.95 -7.28
CA ASP A 159 4.11 19.07 -6.40
C ASP A 159 4.82 18.79 -5.06
N GLU A 160 4.23 19.26 -3.96
CA GLU A 160 4.36 18.56 -2.68
C GLU A 160 3.45 17.31 -2.75
N LEU A 161 4.08 16.13 -2.82
CA LEU A 161 3.38 14.85 -2.76
C LEU A 161 3.35 14.36 -1.32
N LEU A 162 2.19 13.95 -0.81
CA LEU A 162 2.04 13.48 0.57
C LEU A 162 1.27 12.16 0.65
N LEU A 163 1.90 11.14 1.24
CA LEU A 163 1.21 9.96 1.74
C LEU A 163 0.78 10.22 3.19
N GLY A 164 -0.54 10.20 3.44
CA GLY A 164 -1.08 10.27 4.79
C GLY A 164 -1.59 8.90 5.25
N ILE A 165 -1.22 8.46 6.44
CA ILE A 165 -1.69 7.21 7.04
C ILE A 165 -2.51 7.49 8.28
N PHE A 166 -3.76 6.98 8.29
CA PHE A 166 -4.61 6.98 9.47
C PHE A 166 -4.53 5.62 10.18
N VAL A 167 -4.17 5.63 11.46
CA VAL A 167 -4.16 4.46 12.33
C VAL A 167 -5.42 4.51 13.21
N PRO A 168 -6.42 3.63 13.00
CA PRO A 168 -7.63 3.62 13.81
C PRO A 168 -7.37 3.30 15.29
N THR A 169 -8.20 3.83 16.20
CA THR A 169 -8.10 3.55 17.63
C THR A 169 -8.45 2.10 17.94
N ARG A 170 -7.48 1.36 18.47
CA ARG A 170 -7.62 -0.01 18.96
C ARG A 170 -6.66 -0.23 20.12
N GLU A 171 -7.03 -1.11 21.04
CA GLU A 171 -6.07 -1.69 21.97
C GLU A 171 -5.21 -2.67 21.19
N LEU A 172 -3.91 -2.41 21.14
CA LEU A 172 -2.94 -3.23 20.44
C LEU A 172 -2.19 -4.10 21.43
N THR A 173 -1.91 -5.34 21.03
CA THR A 173 -0.93 -6.17 21.73
C THR A 173 0.49 -5.67 21.44
N PRO A 174 1.49 -5.95 22.30
CA PRO A 174 2.88 -5.54 22.03
C PRO A 174 3.42 -6.05 20.68
N ALA A 175 2.96 -7.21 20.22
CA ALA A 175 3.31 -7.74 18.91
C ALA A 175 2.71 -6.91 17.76
N GLN A 176 1.49 -6.39 17.92
CA GLN A 176 0.83 -5.54 16.94
C GLN A 176 1.41 -4.12 16.91
N GLU A 177 1.84 -3.60 18.05
CA GLU A 177 2.59 -2.34 18.14
C GLU A 177 3.91 -2.47 17.38
N GLY A 178 4.70 -3.53 17.64
CA GLY A 178 5.93 -3.77 16.90
C GLY A 178 5.73 -3.97 15.40
N GLN A 179 4.59 -4.53 14.97
CA GLN A 179 4.23 -4.62 13.55
C GLN A 179 3.87 -3.25 12.96
N LEU A 180 3.10 -2.44 13.68
CA LEU A 180 2.74 -1.10 13.28
C LEU A 180 3.98 -0.25 13.08
N ASP A 181 4.92 -0.27 14.03
CA ASP A 181 6.20 0.44 13.96
C ASP A 181 7.05 -0.01 12.77
N ALA A 182 7.10 -1.32 12.51
CA ALA A 182 7.82 -1.86 11.37
C ALA A 182 7.23 -1.36 10.04
N TYR A 183 5.89 -1.37 9.90
CA TYR A 183 5.23 -0.92 8.68
C TYR A 183 5.28 0.60 8.50
N THR A 184 5.14 1.39 9.55
CA THR A 184 5.28 2.86 9.46
C THR A 184 6.70 3.23 9.06
N THR A 185 7.72 2.59 9.64
CA THR A 185 9.13 2.77 9.26
C THR A 185 9.38 2.38 7.80
N GLU A 186 8.82 1.25 7.34
CA GLU A 186 8.93 0.81 5.96
C GLU A 186 8.31 1.82 4.98
N LEU A 187 7.12 2.33 5.31
CA LEU A 187 6.42 3.31 4.49
C LEU A 187 7.11 4.67 4.47
N GLU A 188 7.64 5.11 5.61
CA GLU A 188 8.44 6.34 5.70
C GLU A 188 9.68 6.23 4.82
N PHE A 189 10.41 5.11 4.91
CA PHE A 189 11.59 4.86 4.07
C PHE A 189 11.24 4.85 2.58
N ALA A 190 10.16 4.18 2.19
CA ALA A 190 9.69 4.12 0.80
C ALA A 190 9.28 5.51 0.28
N ALA A 191 8.59 6.30 1.09
CA ALA A 191 8.15 7.65 0.77
C ALA A 191 9.35 8.60 0.61
N LYS A 192 10.29 8.56 1.55
CA LYS A 192 11.53 9.35 1.51
C LYS A 192 12.37 9.06 0.26
N ASN A 193 12.58 7.79 -0.07
CA ASN A 193 13.30 7.41 -1.29
C ASN A 193 12.61 7.90 -2.57
N SER A 194 11.28 8.04 -2.51
CA SER A 194 10.45 8.52 -3.61
C SER A 194 10.26 10.03 -3.62
N HIS A 195 10.85 10.78 -2.67
CA HIS A 195 10.60 12.22 -2.49
C HIS A 195 9.11 12.54 -2.29
N VAL A 196 8.41 11.66 -1.59
CA VAL A 196 7.02 11.84 -1.17
C VAL A 196 7.04 12.09 0.34
N GLY A 197 6.37 13.15 0.79
CA GLY A 197 6.14 13.42 2.21
C GLY A 197 5.36 12.27 2.85
N PHE A 198 5.60 12.05 4.13
CA PHE A 198 4.95 10.99 4.89
C PHE A 198 4.43 11.54 6.20
N GLU A 199 3.17 11.26 6.50
CA GLU A 199 2.55 11.72 7.73
C GLU A 199 1.61 10.64 8.28
N VAL A 200 1.77 10.31 9.56
CA VAL A 200 0.95 9.32 10.26
C VAL A 200 0.18 10.04 11.35
N VAL A 201 -1.12 9.76 11.45
CA VAL A 201 -1.99 10.25 12.51
C VAL A 201 -2.70 9.08 13.19
N TYR A 202 -2.89 9.22 14.50
CA TYR A 202 -3.51 8.19 15.33
C TYR A 202 -4.91 8.63 15.72
N GLY A 203 -5.88 7.73 15.53
CA GLY A 203 -7.27 7.98 15.89
C GLY A 203 -7.54 8.10 17.38
N SER A 204 -6.56 7.79 18.24
CA SER A 204 -6.66 7.90 19.70
C SER A 204 -7.03 9.31 20.16
N GLU A 205 -6.66 10.33 19.38
CA GLU A 205 -6.96 11.75 19.63
C GLU A 205 -8.38 12.16 19.18
N GLY A 206 -9.09 11.25 18.50
CA GLY A 206 -10.38 11.52 17.87
C GLY A 206 -10.25 11.91 16.41
N ILE A 207 -11.20 11.46 15.59
CA ILE A 207 -11.14 11.57 14.12
C ILE A 207 -11.00 13.01 13.60
N SER A 208 -11.63 13.98 14.30
CA SER A 208 -11.54 15.40 13.94
C SER A 208 -10.16 15.96 14.20
N GLU A 209 -9.53 15.63 15.33
CA GLU A 209 -8.16 16.09 15.66
C GLU A 209 -7.15 15.45 14.71
N SER A 210 -7.25 14.14 14.48
CA SER A 210 -6.38 13.42 13.53
C SER A 210 -6.51 13.96 12.09
N ALA A 211 -7.67 14.53 11.72
CA ALA A 211 -7.90 15.11 10.40
C ALA A 211 -7.27 16.51 10.23
N MET A 212 -6.94 17.20 11.33
CA MET A 212 -6.51 18.61 11.29
C MET A 212 -5.21 18.84 10.54
N PRO A 213 -4.16 18.02 10.73
CA PRO A 213 -2.91 18.23 10.02
C PRO A 213 -3.10 18.24 8.50
N PHE A 214 -3.88 17.28 7.97
CA PHE A 214 -4.20 17.23 6.54
C PHE A 214 -5.10 18.39 6.08
N ALA A 215 -6.13 18.72 6.87
CA ALA A 215 -7.00 19.84 6.54
C ALA A 215 -6.24 21.17 6.48
N LYS A 216 -5.32 21.42 7.43
CA LYS A 216 -4.47 22.62 7.46
C LYS A 216 -3.58 22.70 6.23
N ARG A 217 -2.92 21.60 5.83
CA ARG A 217 -2.11 21.56 4.60
C ARG A 217 -2.94 21.86 3.35
N ILE A 218 -4.12 21.25 3.22
CA ILE A 218 -5.03 21.51 2.10
C ILE A 218 -5.50 22.97 2.07
N LEU A 219 -5.74 23.58 3.23
CA LEU A 219 -6.10 24.99 3.29
C LEU A 219 -4.91 25.92 3.00
N ALA A 220 -3.67 25.47 3.21
CA ALA A 220 -2.47 26.19 2.84
C ALA A 220 -2.12 26.10 1.35
N ASP A 221 -2.69 25.14 0.61
CA ASP A 221 -2.51 24.90 -0.83
C ASP A 221 -3.20 25.94 -1.75
N ALA A 222 -3.14 27.22 -1.37
CA ALA A 222 -3.69 28.34 -2.14
C ALA A 222 -2.68 28.87 -3.17
#